data_AF-A0A1G8NFA5-F1
#
_entry.id   AF-A0A1G8NFA5-F1
#
_cell.length_a   1.000
_cell.length_b   1.000
_cell.length_c   1.000
_cell.angle_alpha   90.00
_cell.angle_beta   90.00
_cell.angle_gamma   90.00
#
_symmetry.space_group_name_H-M   'P 1'
#
loop_
_entity.id
_entity.type
_entity.pdbx_description
1 polymer ?
#
loop_
_entity_poly.entity_id
_entity_poly.type
_entity_poly.pdbx_seq_one_letter_code
_entity_poly.pdbx_strand_id
1 'polypeptide(L)'
;MLAQAIRKKLGKAGKEEKGFTLIELLAVIVILGVIAVIAIPLIGNVIEKSKNNSDVATARQVYDAARLYVVSEKNGDFIESIANTGAGASGSHGLILTVASATATDVTLQSTGFLESPIYLPSDKTEITSGTVEFTTTGDLLKVDLVTSSGTHSFSAAKVMAVDPSK
;
A
#
# COMPACT_ATOMS: atom_id res chain seq x y z
N MET A 1 70.66 -20.49 -25.43
CA MET A 1 69.22 -20.34 -25.75
C MET A 1 68.36 -19.76 -24.60
N LEU A 2 68.84 -19.73 -23.34
CA LEU A 2 68.08 -19.22 -22.19
C LEU A 2 67.88 -17.69 -22.19
N ALA A 3 68.86 -16.92 -22.68
CA ALA A 3 68.84 -15.45 -22.63
C ALA A 3 67.74 -14.80 -23.49
N GLN A 4 67.32 -15.45 -24.59
CA GLN A 4 66.26 -14.93 -25.46
C GLN A 4 64.85 -15.15 -24.89
N ALA A 5 64.65 -16.22 -24.11
CA ALA A 5 63.38 -16.51 -23.46
C ALA A 5 63.04 -15.49 -22.34
N ILE A 6 64.06 -14.95 -21.67
CA ILE A 6 63.89 -13.97 -20.59
C ILE A 6 63.53 -12.59 -21.15
N ARG A 7 64.13 -12.14 -22.27
CA ARG A 7 63.76 -10.86 -22.93
C ARG A 7 62.32 -10.81 -23.42
N LYS A 8 61.74 -11.94 -23.85
CA LYS A 8 60.34 -12.02 -24.33
C LYS A 8 59.30 -11.91 -23.21
N LYS A 9 59.65 -12.28 -21.96
CA LYS A 9 58.78 -12.10 -20.79
C LYS A 9 58.84 -10.70 -20.18
N LEU A 10 59.98 -9.99 -20.31
CA LEU A 10 60.15 -8.62 -19.79
C LEU A 10 59.60 -7.54 -20.73
N GLY A 11 59.57 -7.78 -22.05
CA GLY A 11 59.06 -6.81 -23.04
C GLY A 11 57.54 -6.77 -23.22
N LYS A 12 56.76 -7.50 -22.42
CA LYS A 12 55.30 -7.66 -22.62
C LYS A 12 54.45 -7.37 -21.37
N ALA A 13 55.04 -6.74 -20.36
CA ALA A 13 54.38 -6.41 -19.09
C ALA A 13 53.92 -4.94 -18.99
N GLY A 14 53.90 -4.20 -20.09
CA GLY A 14 53.23 -2.92 -20.20
C GLY A 14 51.97 -3.08 -21.04
N LYS A 15 50.96 -3.78 -20.52
CA LYS A 15 49.61 -3.60 -21.07
C LYS A 15 49.22 -2.18 -20.70
N GLU A 16 49.04 -1.32 -21.70
CA GLU A 16 48.51 0.02 -21.52
C GLU A 16 47.09 -0.12 -20.92
N GLU A 17 47.00 -0.07 -19.60
CA GLU A 17 45.76 0.21 -18.88
C GLU A 17 45.38 1.63 -19.30
N LYS A 18 44.61 1.76 -20.39
CA LYS A 18 44.02 3.04 -20.80
C LYS A 18 43.08 3.47 -19.68
N GLY A 19 43.61 4.23 -18.74
CA GLY A 19 42.86 4.81 -17.64
C GLY A 19 41.79 5.76 -18.18
N PHE A 20 40.58 5.64 -17.65
CA PHE A 20 39.49 6.57 -17.90
C PHE A 20 39.93 7.97 -17.49
N THR A 21 39.70 8.97 -18.33
CA THR A 21 40.12 10.34 -18.02
C THR A 21 39.15 10.96 -17.02
N LEU A 22 39.63 11.84 -16.13
CA LEU A 22 38.76 12.55 -15.18
C LEU A 22 37.70 13.40 -15.90
N ILE A 23 38.02 13.90 -17.10
CA ILE A 23 37.09 14.72 -17.90
C ILE A 23 35.92 13.87 -18.44
N GLU A 24 36.16 12.61 -18.80
CA GLU A 24 35.09 11.70 -19.22
C GLU A 24 34.14 11.39 -18.05
N LEU A 25 34.69 11.17 -16.85
CA LEU A 25 33.86 10.96 -15.66
C LEU A 25 33.08 12.23 -15.29
N LEU A 26 33.70 13.40 -15.46
CA LEU A 26 33.08 14.70 -15.17
C LEU A 26 31.89 14.97 -16.10
N ALA A 27 32.02 14.71 -17.40
CA ALA A 27 30.92 14.91 -18.34
C ALA A 27 29.70 14.03 -17.99
N VAL A 28 29.92 12.78 -17.55
CA VAL A 28 28.85 11.84 -17.18
C VAL A 28 28.09 12.31 -15.94
N ILE A 29 28.79 12.72 -14.88
CA ILE A 29 28.13 13.18 -13.65
C ILE A 29 27.35 14.48 -13.87
N VAL A 30 27.80 15.35 -14.78
CA VAL A 30 27.07 16.57 -15.15
C VAL A 30 25.74 16.21 -15.81
N ILE A 31 25.74 15.29 -16.78
CA ILE A 31 24.51 14.86 -17.45
C ILE A 31 23.58 14.14 -16.46
N LEU A 32 24.10 13.23 -15.63
CA LEU A 32 23.31 12.58 -14.58
C LEU A 32 22.74 13.57 -13.57
N GLY A 33 23.48 14.62 -13.22
CA GLY A 33 23.02 15.69 -12.34
C GLY A 33 21.82 16.45 -12.90
N VAL A 34 21.86 16.80 -14.19
CA VAL A 34 20.74 17.48 -14.86
C VAL A 34 19.49 16.59 -14.89
N ILE A 35 19.65 15.30 -15.22
CA ILE A 35 18.54 14.34 -15.26
C ILE A 35 17.96 14.13 -13.85
N ALA A 36 18.81 13.99 -12.83
CA ALA A 36 18.40 13.72 -11.46
C ALA A 36 17.50 14.83 -10.89
N VAL A 37 17.79 16.10 -11.18
CA VAL A 37 16.99 17.25 -10.71
C VAL A 37 15.53 17.16 -11.15
N ILE A 38 15.26 16.69 -12.38
CA ILE A 38 13.90 16.55 -12.90
C ILE A 38 13.28 15.22 -12.46
N ALA A 39 14.07 14.15 -12.45
CA ALA A 39 13.59 12.79 -12.17
C ALA A 39 13.12 12.61 -10.72
N ILE A 40 13.84 13.17 -9.73
CA ILE A 40 13.53 12.97 -8.30
C ILE A 40 12.10 13.41 -7.93
N PRO A 41 11.66 14.65 -8.17
CA PRO A 41 10.30 15.07 -7.80
C PRO A 41 9.22 14.32 -8.59
N LEU A 42 9.49 14.01 -9.87
CA LEU A 42 8.55 13.26 -10.71
C LEU A 42 8.33 11.85 -10.19
N ILE A 43 9.41 11.13 -9.86
CA ILE A 43 9.33 9.76 -9.33
C ILE A 43 8.69 9.77 -7.93
N GLY A 44 8.98 10.78 -7.10
CA GLY A 44 8.35 10.95 -5.78
C GLY A 44 6.82 11.02 -5.88
N ASN A 45 6.30 11.88 -6.75
CA ASN A 45 4.86 12.03 -6.97
C ASN A 45 4.20 10.74 -7.50
N VAL A 46 4.88 10.01 -8.39
CA VAL A 46 4.38 8.73 -8.92
C VAL A 46 4.31 7.68 -7.83
N ILE A 47 5.32 7.58 -6.96
CA ILE A 47 5.34 6.64 -5.84
C ILE A 47 4.23 6.97 -4.85
N GLU A 48 4.05 8.24 -4.50
CA GLU A 48 2.99 8.67 -3.58
C GLU A 48 1.59 8.36 -4.14
N LYS A 49 1.36 8.65 -5.42
CA LYS A 49 0.11 8.28 -6.09
C LYS A 49 -0.09 6.76 -6.12
N SER A 50 0.96 5.99 -6.39
CA SER A 50 0.90 4.53 -6.38
C SER A 50 0.53 4.01 -4.98
N LYS A 51 1.14 4.54 -3.92
CA LYS A 51 0.81 4.17 -2.53
C LYS A 51 -0.65 4.48 -2.21
N ASN A 52 -1.12 5.69 -2.52
CA ASN A 52 -2.50 6.10 -2.31
C ASN A 52 -3.49 5.22 -3.07
N ASN A 53 -3.17 4.80 -4.29
CA ASN A 53 -4.00 3.90 -5.07
C ASN A 53 -4.03 2.49 -4.45
N SER A 54 -2.88 1.98 -4.01
CA SER A 54 -2.79 0.68 -3.36
C SER A 54 -3.54 0.65 -2.03
N ASP A 55 -3.51 1.73 -1.24
CA ASP A 55 -4.31 1.86 -0.01
C ASP A 55 -5.81 1.77 -0.28
N VAL A 56 -6.29 2.43 -1.35
CA VAL A 56 -7.70 2.33 -1.76
C VAL A 56 -8.04 0.92 -2.22
N ALA A 57 -7.11 0.22 -2.88
CA ALA A 57 -7.29 -1.18 -3.25
C ALA A 57 -7.39 -2.09 -2.01
N THR A 58 -6.58 -1.83 -0.97
CA THR A 58 -6.72 -2.52 0.33
C THR A 58 -8.09 -2.22 0.96
N ALA A 59 -8.53 -0.97 0.96
CA ALA A 59 -9.87 -0.62 1.44
C ALA A 59 -11.00 -1.33 0.66
N ARG A 60 -10.82 -1.55 -0.65
CA ARG A 60 -11.73 -2.38 -1.46
C ARG A 60 -11.76 -3.84 -1.02
N GLN A 61 -10.60 -4.45 -0.79
CA GLN A 61 -10.54 -5.83 -0.31
C GLN A 61 -11.28 -5.98 1.02
N VAL A 62 -11.11 -5.02 1.91
CA VAL A 62 -11.83 -4.94 3.18
C VAL A 62 -13.33 -4.79 2.97
N TYR A 63 -13.76 -3.94 2.04
CA TYR A 63 -15.17 -3.79 1.66
C TYR A 63 -15.77 -5.08 1.09
N ASP A 64 -15.09 -5.75 0.17
CA ASP A 64 -15.56 -6.97 -0.47
C ASP A 64 -15.73 -8.10 0.55
N ALA A 65 -14.78 -8.22 1.48
CA ALA A 65 -14.89 -9.16 2.58
C ALA A 65 -16.03 -8.82 3.54
N ALA A 66 -16.22 -7.54 3.86
CA ALA A 66 -17.33 -7.08 4.67
C ALA A 66 -18.68 -7.44 4.01
N ARG A 67 -18.81 -7.18 2.72
CA ARG A 67 -20.00 -7.53 1.93
C ARG A 67 -20.22 -9.05 1.89
N LEU A 68 -19.16 -9.84 1.73
CA LEU A 68 -19.24 -11.29 1.74
C LEU A 68 -19.73 -11.82 3.10
N TYR A 69 -19.24 -11.25 4.20
CA TYR A 69 -19.71 -11.59 5.54
C TYR A 69 -21.20 -11.28 5.70
N VAL A 70 -21.68 -10.11 5.26
CA VAL A 70 -23.11 -9.76 5.35
C VAL A 70 -23.97 -10.75 4.56
N VAL A 71 -23.56 -11.12 3.36
CA VAL A 71 -24.30 -12.11 2.55
C VAL A 71 -24.31 -13.49 3.21
N SER A 72 -23.19 -13.92 3.79
CA SER A 72 -23.01 -15.29 4.29
C SER A 72 -23.59 -15.49 5.70
N GLU A 73 -23.31 -14.56 6.61
CA GLU A 73 -23.62 -14.69 8.04
C GLU A 73 -24.86 -13.88 8.45
N LYS A 74 -25.20 -12.84 7.69
CA LYS A 74 -26.36 -11.97 7.97
C LYS A 74 -27.48 -12.15 6.94
N ASN A 75 -27.41 -13.16 6.06
CA ASN A 75 -28.39 -13.40 4.99
C ASN A 75 -28.65 -12.18 4.08
N GLY A 76 -27.66 -11.30 3.92
CA GLY A 76 -27.82 -10.06 3.15
C GLY A 76 -28.55 -8.94 3.89
N ASP A 77 -28.74 -9.03 5.20
CA ASP A 77 -29.33 -7.97 6.01
C ASP A 77 -28.27 -6.92 6.38
N PHE A 78 -28.47 -5.70 5.90
CA PHE A 78 -27.62 -4.53 6.16
C PHE A 78 -28.19 -3.65 7.28
N ILE A 79 -29.14 -4.16 8.06
CA ILE A 79 -29.67 -3.51 9.25
C ILE A 79 -29.04 -4.17 10.48
N GLU A 80 -28.27 -3.39 11.23
CA GLU A 80 -27.88 -3.80 12.58
C GLU A 80 -28.99 -3.39 13.53
N SER A 81 -29.58 -4.34 14.27
CA SER A 81 -30.30 -3.98 15.48
C SER A 81 -29.26 -3.45 16.47
N ILE A 82 -29.06 -2.13 16.48
CA ILE A 82 -28.14 -1.42 17.36
C ILE A 82 -28.44 -1.85 18.80
N ALA A 83 -27.66 -2.78 19.35
CA ALA A 83 -27.57 -3.00 20.79
C ALA A 83 -26.66 -1.91 21.35
N ASN A 84 -27.20 -0.69 21.34
CA ASN A 84 -26.83 0.51 22.08
C ASN A 84 -25.46 0.45 22.78
N THR A 85 -24.36 0.69 22.06
CA THR A 85 -23.07 1.09 22.68
C THR A 85 -22.95 2.60 22.64
N GLY A 86 -23.73 3.27 23.49
CA GLY A 86 -23.41 4.58 24.09
C GLY A 86 -23.05 5.75 23.16
N ALA A 87 -23.95 6.73 23.16
CA ALA A 87 -23.76 8.14 22.77
C ALA A 87 -23.97 8.51 21.29
N GLY A 88 -25.24 8.80 20.95
CA GLY A 88 -25.56 10.07 20.31
C GLY A 88 -25.59 10.15 18.78
N ALA A 89 -25.77 9.04 18.06
CA ALA A 89 -26.04 9.10 16.62
C ALA A 89 -27.54 8.91 16.33
N SER A 90 -28.32 9.99 16.45
CA SER A 90 -29.67 10.08 15.90
C SER A 90 -29.60 10.29 14.38
N GLY A 91 -29.28 9.22 13.66
CA GLY A 91 -29.36 9.10 12.21
C GLY A 91 -29.64 7.65 11.85
N SER A 92 -30.37 7.40 10.76
CA SER A 92 -30.49 6.05 10.21
C SER A 92 -29.13 5.59 9.66
N HIS A 93 -28.26 5.09 10.53
CA HIS A 93 -27.05 4.40 10.16
C HIS A 93 -27.40 2.94 9.87
N GLY A 94 -26.88 2.38 8.77
CA GLY A 94 -26.99 0.95 8.49
C GLY A 94 -25.98 0.16 9.30
N LEU A 95 -25.64 -1.03 8.81
CA LEU A 95 -24.76 -1.97 9.49
C LEU A 95 -23.30 -1.52 9.53
N ILE A 96 -22.67 -1.54 10.71
CA ILE A 96 -21.25 -1.24 10.91
C ILE A 96 -20.50 -2.55 11.20
N LEU A 97 -19.53 -2.90 10.36
CA LEU A 97 -18.67 -4.07 10.58
C LEU A 97 -17.29 -3.64 11.02
N THR A 98 -16.78 -4.28 12.07
CA THR A 98 -15.41 -4.09 12.53
C THR A 98 -14.45 -5.01 11.77
N VAL A 99 -13.42 -4.43 11.16
CA VAL A 99 -12.41 -5.11 10.32
C VAL A 99 -11.43 -5.90 11.19
N ALA A 100 -10.88 -5.20 12.18
CA ALA A 100 -9.98 -5.69 13.20
C ALA A 100 -10.32 -4.93 14.49
N SER A 101 -10.09 -5.53 15.65
CA SER A 101 -10.26 -4.87 16.94
C SER A 101 -9.12 -5.29 17.84
N ALA A 102 -8.51 -4.32 18.52
CA ALA A 102 -7.50 -4.58 19.55
C ALA A 102 -8.09 -5.31 20.77
N THR A 103 -9.42 -5.32 20.91
CA THR A 103 -10.16 -5.99 21.98
C THR A 103 -11.07 -7.04 21.37
N ALA A 104 -10.87 -8.31 21.73
CA ALA A 104 -11.54 -9.49 21.15
C ALA A 104 -13.06 -9.62 21.45
N THR A 105 -13.74 -8.52 21.81
CA THR A 105 -15.16 -8.51 22.18
C THR A 105 -16.09 -8.34 20.97
N ASP A 106 -15.60 -7.82 19.85
CA ASP A 106 -16.40 -7.60 18.64
C ASP A 106 -16.17 -8.71 17.62
N VAL A 107 -17.24 -9.12 16.92
CA VAL A 107 -17.13 -10.05 15.78
C VAL A 107 -16.43 -9.30 14.65
N THR A 108 -15.13 -9.60 14.46
CA THR A 108 -14.34 -8.96 13.42
C THR A 108 -14.29 -9.80 12.15
N LEU A 109 -14.09 -9.14 11.02
CA LEU A 109 -13.89 -9.81 9.73
C LEU A 109 -12.64 -10.69 9.70
N GLN A 110 -11.62 -10.33 10.47
CA GLN A 110 -10.42 -11.16 10.64
C GLN A 110 -10.66 -12.38 11.53
N SER A 111 -11.41 -12.26 12.62
CA SER A 111 -11.73 -13.41 13.49
C SER A 111 -12.67 -14.42 12.82
N THR A 112 -13.51 -13.94 11.90
CA THR A 112 -14.47 -14.77 11.16
C THR A 112 -13.86 -15.40 9.91
N GLY A 113 -12.60 -15.09 9.59
CA GLY A 113 -11.87 -15.65 8.44
C GLY A 113 -12.24 -15.06 7.09
N PHE A 114 -13.03 -13.97 7.06
CA PHE A 114 -13.39 -13.27 5.83
C PHE A 114 -12.31 -12.28 5.39
N LEU A 115 -11.45 -11.84 6.31
CA LEU A 115 -10.23 -11.07 6.03
C LEU A 115 -8.99 -11.76 6.58
N GLU A 116 -7.90 -11.68 5.82
CA GLU A 116 -6.60 -12.14 6.30
C GLU A 116 -6.07 -11.23 7.42
N SER A 117 -5.22 -11.79 8.26
CA SER A 117 -4.49 -11.09 9.31
C SER A 117 -3.04 -11.59 9.33
N PRO A 118 -2.02 -10.72 9.33
CA PRO A 118 -2.09 -9.25 9.33
C PRO A 118 -2.25 -8.67 7.90
N ILE A 119 -2.90 -7.50 7.80
CA ILE A 119 -2.93 -6.69 6.56
C ILE A 119 -2.17 -5.38 6.84
N TYR A 120 -1.31 -4.98 5.89
CA TYR A 120 -0.50 -3.76 5.99
C TYR A 120 -0.97 -2.72 4.97
N LEU A 121 -0.92 -1.44 5.35
CA LEU A 121 -1.12 -0.35 4.39
C LEU A 121 0.16 -0.12 3.56
N PRO A 122 0.09 -0.09 2.23
CA PRO A 122 1.23 0.24 1.36
C PRO A 122 1.86 1.63 1.59
N SER A 123 1.08 2.62 2.03
CA SER A 123 1.57 3.97 2.34
C SER A 123 2.56 3.98 3.51
N ASP A 124 2.12 3.44 4.64
CA ASP A 124 2.79 3.54 5.93
C ASP A 124 3.53 2.26 6.35
N LYS A 125 3.28 1.15 5.65
CA LYS A 125 3.79 -0.20 5.97
C LYS A 125 3.46 -0.65 7.40
N THR A 126 2.42 -0.07 7.97
CA THR A 126 1.91 -0.36 9.30
C THR A 126 0.73 -1.31 9.20
N GLU A 127 0.57 -2.16 10.21
CA GLU A 127 -0.53 -3.12 10.30
C GLU A 127 -1.84 -2.41 10.63
N ILE A 128 -2.94 -2.86 10.01
CA ILE A 128 -4.30 -2.46 10.38
C ILE A 128 -4.60 -3.06 11.75
N THR A 129 -4.64 -2.22 12.78
CA THR A 129 -4.91 -2.59 14.17
C THR A 129 -6.41 -2.58 14.47
N SER A 130 -7.14 -1.64 13.88
CA SER A 130 -8.61 -1.66 13.88
C SER A 130 -9.17 -1.04 12.61
N GLY A 131 -10.47 -1.19 12.36
CA GLY A 131 -11.11 -0.52 11.24
C GLY A 131 -12.61 -0.81 11.21
N THR A 132 -13.37 0.03 10.52
CA THR A 132 -14.81 -0.14 10.35
C THR A 132 -15.23 0.02 8.90
N VAL A 133 -16.19 -0.79 8.48
CA VAL A 133 -16.91 -0.64 7.21
C VAL A 133 -18.34 -0.29 7.57
N GLU A 134 -18.79 0.89 7.15
CA GLU A 134 -20.17 1.35 7.41
C GLU A 134 -20.99 1.24 6.13
N PHE A 135 -22.08 0.49 6.22
CA PHE A 135 -23.09 0.39 5.17
C PHE A 135 -24.31 1.23 5.52
N THR A 136 -25.06 1.63 4.49
CA THR A 136 -26.42 2.16 4.63
C THR A 136 -27.41 1.01 4.82
N THR A 137 -28.63 1.31 5.27
CA THR A 137 -29.72 0.32 5.44
C THR A 137 -30.15 -0.34 4.12
N THR A 138 -29.79 0.26 2.98
CA THR A 138 -30.04 -0.29 1.63
C THR A 138 -28.88 -1.15 1.12
N GLY A 139 -27.76 -1.21 1.86
CA GLY A 139 -26.57 -1.97 1.49
C GLY A 139 -25.52 -1.23 0.68
N ASP A 140 -25.71 0.08 0.42
CA ASP A 140 -24.68 0.92 -0.18
C ASP A 140 -23.56 1.21 0.83
N LEU A 141 -22.31 1.28 0.36
CA LEU A 141 -21.17 1.68 1.18
C LEU A 141 -21.30 3.15 1.58
N LEU A 142 -21.05 3.50 2.84
CA LEU A 142 -20.91 4.87 3.30
C LEU A 142 -19.43 5.27 3.38
N LYS A 143 -18.65 4.48 4.12
CA LYS A 143 -17.20 4.70 4.31
C LYS A 143 -16.48 3.45 4.81
N VAL A 144 -15.17 3.43 4.62
CA VAL A 144 -14.24 2.46 5.20
C VAL A 144 -13.19 3.25 5.98
N ASP A 145 -13.09 3.04 7.28
CA ASP A 145 -12.07 3.63 8.14
C ASP A 145 -11.07 2.53 8.53
N LEU A 146 -9.79 2.71 8.22
CA LEU A 146 -8.71 1.79 8.62
C LEU A 146 -7.79 2.50 9.60
N VAL A 147 -7.56 1.90 10.76
CA VAL A 147 -6.72 2.44 11.83
C VAL A 147 -5.42 1.64 11.89
N THR A 148 -4.32 2.35 11.73
CA THR A 148 -2.96 1.83 11.89
C THR A 148 -2.29 2.49 13.09
N SER A 149 -1.09 2.07 13.44
CA SER A 149 -0.28 2.74 14.47
C SER A 149 0.18 4.15 14.07
N SER A 150 0.08 4.51 12.78
CA SER A 150 0.41 5.84 12.24
C SER A 150 -0.79 6.79 12.18
N GLY A 151 -2.04 6.28 12.19
CA GLY A 151 -3.25 7.09 12.24
C GLY A 151 -4.49 6.40 11.65
N THR A 152 -5.57 7.16 11.54
CA THR A 152 -6.82 6.71 10.90
C THR A 152 -6.85 7.15 9.44
N HIS A 153 -6.97 6.19 8.53
CA HIS A 153 -7.12 6.37 7.09
C HIS A 153 -8.58 6.15 6.70
N SER A 154 -9.29 7.24 6.43
CA SER A 154 -10.70 7.22 6.03
C SER A 154 -10.85 7.24 4.50
N PHE A 155 -11.58 6.26 3.97
CA PHE A 155 -11.89 6.13 2.56
C PHE A 155 -13.39 6.29 2.34
N SER A 156 -13.79 7.31 1.58
CA SER A 156 -15.20 7.51 1.22
C SER A 156 -15.68 6.45 0.24
N ALA A 157 -16.97 6.13 0.27
CA ALA A 157 -17.59 5.22 -0.67
C ALA A 157 -17.28 5.56 -2.13
N ALA A 158 -17.31 6.84 -2.50
CA ALA A 158 -16.97 7.27 -3.84
C ALA A 158 -15.53 6.89 -4.24
N LYS A 159 -14.55 7.02 -3.33
CA LYS A 159 -13.15 6.70 -3.64
C LYS A 159 -12.92 5.19 -3.70
N VAL A 160 -13.51 4.44 -2.78
CA VAL A 160 -13.45 2.97 -2.77
C VAL A 160 -14.14 2.44 -4.02
N MET A 161 -15.34 2.90 -4.36
CA MET A 161 -16.13 2.41 -5.50
C MET A 161 -15.72 2.97 -6.87
N ALA A 162 -14.95 4.05 -6.94
CA ALA A 162 -14.45 4.61 -8.19
C ALA A 162 -13.14 4.00 -8.70
N VAL A 163 -12.44 3.15 -7.92
CA VAL A 163 -11.30 2.37 -8.44
C VAL A 163 -11.79 1.38 -9.48
N ASP A 164 -11.75 1.77 -10.75
CA ASP A 164 -11.96 0.86 -11.86
C ASP A 164 -10.86 -0.21 -11.81
N PRO A 165 -11.16 -1.52 -11.68
CA PRO A 165 -10.15 -2.58 -11.74
C PRO A 165 -9.44 -2.66 -13.12
N SER A 166 -9.86 -1.86 -14.10
CA SER A 166 -9.43 -1.92 -15.50
C SER A 166 -8.48 -0.79 -15.93
N LYS A 167 -8.06 0.13 -15.05
CA LYS A 167 -7.14 1.23 -15.41
C LYS A 167 -5.99 1.45 -14.43
#